data_AF-A0A388Q7S4-F1
#
_entry.id   AF-A0A388Q7S4-F1
#
_cell.length_a   1.000
_cell.length_b   1.000
_cell.length_c   1.000
_cell.angle_alpha   90.00
_cell.angle_beta   90.00
_cell.angle_gamma   90.00
#
_symmetry.space_group_name_H-M   'P 1'
#
loop_
_entity.id
_entity.type
_entity.pdbx_description
1 polymer ?
#
loop_
_entity_poly.entity_id
_entity_poly.type
_entity_poly.pdbx_seq_one_letter_code
_entity_poly.pdbx_strand_id
1 'polypeptide(L)'
;MGIIRSVGGALPRGLWLAMILAMSAVAQPGGSALAAEPGIYIVQPGDTLFSLAQRAGMSVAAVQAANGLSSTQLAVGQRLRLPAVAGRGTHVVAAGDTLFQIALQYSTTVADLRAGNGLLGSDIFGGQVLAVGGGAGATAAAPPPQASFELSKPARATGAAAAQHVVGAGENIFRIALGYGISAAELRNLNGLTGNVINPGQVLRVPASGGPADEIAAPVPAAEVLAARIARGPFELGGQVTEFSLVTGANRMRDAGMTWVKRQIKWDTGSELKMGKQLIDEGHAAGFKVLLSVVGRPEQSGPAFHPAYVAYVRGLAQLGADAIEVWNEPNLPREWAAGTIGPDAYSVLLRAAVPAIRAGNARTIIISGGLAPTGFYAGCFRTGCDDLLFMQSLARNGALDLVDCVGMHYQSGVVSPAVTSGDPRATSSHYSNYYSTLIDAYWTVTGGRIPLCFTGLGYLSGEEWGYVPAGYLWRPPYNLLVREHAEFLAEATRLSRTQQKVWLQMVFNVNVPGFGDDPMAGYSIIRPNNSCPACPLLAAAMAR
;
A
#
# COMPACT_ATOMS: atom_id res chain seq x y z
N MET A 1 16.54 -82.11 -28.50
CA MET A 1 17.21 -81.11 -27.64
C MET A 1 16.23 -79.96 -27.45
N GLY A 2 15.32 -79.88 -26.46
CA GLY A 2 15.37 -80.28 -25.05
C GLY A 2 16.28 -79.30 -24.28
N ILE A 3 15.91 -78.55 -23.24
CA ILE A 3 14.81 -78.60 -22.26
C ILE A 3 14.71 -77.21 -21.57
N ILE A 4 13.49 -76.83 -21.17
CA ILE A 4 13.11 -75.74 -20.26
C ILE A 4 13.54 -76.06 -18.81
N ARG A 5 14.05 -75.08 -18.03
CA ARG A 5 13.86 -75.10 -16.56
C ARG A 5 13.66 -73.69 -15.97
N SER A 6 12.48 -73.52 -15.38
CA SER A 6 12.12 -72.53 -14.37
C SER A 6 12.51 -73.01 -12.96
N VAL A 7 12.92 -72.10 -12.08
CA VAL A 7 12.68 -72.09 -10.61
C VAL A 7 12.85 -70.60 -10.22
N GLY A 8 11.96 -69.86 -9.55
CA GLY A 8 11.08 -70.17 -8.43
C GLY A 8 11.78 -69.79 -7.11
N GLY A 9 11.38 -68.70 -6.44
CA GLY A 9 11.87 -68.44 -5.07
C GLY A 9 11.66 -67.01 -4.56
N ALA A 10 10.73 -66.87 -3.60
CA ALA A 10 10.39 -65.63 -2.91
C ALA A 10 11.34 -65.28 -1.74
N LEU A 11 11.22 -64.03 -1.27
CA LEU A 11 11.91 -63.32 -0.16
C LEU A 11 12.00 -64.08 1.18
N PRO A 12 12.91 -63.67 2.10
CA PRO A 12 12.41 -62.93 3.26
C PRO A 12 13.33 -61.81 3.82
N ARG A 13 12.72 -61.01 4.71
CA ARG A 13 13.28 -59.91 5.50
C ARG A 13 13.98 -60.41 6.78
N GLY A 14 15.08 -59.74 7.15
CA GLY A 14 15.47 -59.45 8.55
C GLY A 14 16.56 -60.33 9.19
N LEU A 15 17.72 -59.75 9.56
CA LEU A 15 18.09 -59.30 10.92
C LEU A 15 19.64 -59.23 11.11
N TRP A 16 20.12 -58.04 11.52
CA TRP A 16 21.20 -57.70 12.47
C TRP A 16 22.60 -58.35 12.41
N LEU A 17 23.64 -57.52 12.30
CA LEU A 17 24.69 -57.40 13.35
C LEU A 17 25.49 -56.09 13.21
N ALA A 18 25.76 -55.45 14.35
CA ALA A 18 26.54 -54.24 14.52
C ALA A 18 28.05 -54.52 14.63
N MET A 19 28.88 -53.56 14.21
CA MET A 19 30.26 -53.44 14.69
C MET A 19 30.58 -51.97 14.99
N ILE A 20 30.83 -51.73 16.28
CA ILE A 20 31.37 -50.52 16.89
C ILE A 20 32.89 -50.54 16.68
N LEU A 21 33.49 -49.43 16.27
CA LEU A 21 34.86 -49.11 16.67
C LEU A 21 35.05 -47.61 16.89
N ALA A 22 35.82 -47.31 17.93
CA ALA A 22 35.94 -46.02 18.59
C ALA A 22 37.09 -45.14 18.07
N MET A 23 36.92 -43.85 18.39
CA MET A 23 37.79 -42.68 18.39
C MET A 23 39.32 -42.87 18.31
N SER A 24 39.98 -41.98 17.55
CA SER A 24 40.84 -40.91 18.12
C SER A 24 41.24 -39.86 17.09
N ALA A 25 41.30 -38.62 17.56
CA ALA A 25 41.47 -37.37 16.80
C ALA A 25 42.94 -37.03 16.49
N VAL A 26 43.17 -36.38 15.35
CA VAL A 26 44.35 -35.55 15.05
C VAL A 26 43.87 -34.24 14.44
N ALA A 27 44.51 -33.14 14.84
CA ALA A 27 44.13 -31.75 14.65
C ALA A 27 44.39 -31.15 13.23
N GLN A 28 43.78 -29.97 13.03
CA GLN A 28 43.56 -29.18 11.80
C GLN A 28 44.83 -28.73 11.02
N PRO A 29 44.64 -28.15 9.81
CA PRO A 29 44.59 -26.69 9.76
C PRO A 29 43.29 -26.16 9.15
N GLY A 30 42.79 -25.07 9.72
CA GLY A 30 41.50 -24.47 9.41
C GLY A 30 41.41 -24.00 7.95
N GLY A 31 40.39 -24.50 7.26
CA GLY A 31 39.86 -23.85 6.07
C GLY A 31 39.05 -22.64 6.52
N SER A 32 39.68 -21.48 6.52
CA SER A 32 39.02 -20.19 6.67
C SER A 32 37.78 -20.16 5.77
N ALA A 33 36.62 -19.85 6.35
CA ALA A 33 35.52 -19.30 5.57
C ALA A 33 36.11 -18.11 4.80
N LEU A 34 36.10 -18.19 3.47
CA LEU A 34 36.42 -17.03 2.64
C LEU A 34 35.45 -15.94 3.05
N ALA A 35 35.97 -14.96 3.78
CA ALA A 35 35.30 -13.72 4.07
C ALA A 35 34.76 -13.17 2.73
N ALA A 36 33.53 -12.67 2.75
CA ALA A 36 33.01 -11.91 1.62
C ALA A 36 34.01 -10.79 1.30
N GLU A 37 34.72 -10.93 0.17
CA GLU A 37 35.62 -9.89 -0.33
C GLU A 37 34.82 -8.58 -0.42
N PRO A 38 35.17 -7.53 0.35
CA PRO A 38 34.46 -6.26 0.31
C PRO A 38 34.51 -5.68 -1.09
N GLY A 39 33.35 -5.31 -1.63
CA GLY A 39 33.26 -4.70 -2.96
C GLY A 39 33.05 -5.69 -4.12
N ILE A 40 32.69 -6.95 -3.88
CA ILE A 40 32.17 -7.85 -4.93
C ILE A 40 30.64 -7.97 -4.83
N TYR A 41 29.96 -7.54 -5.89
CA TYR A 41 28.53 -7.69 -6.08
C TYR A 41 28.23 -8.87 -7.03
N ILE A 42 27.17 -9.63 -6.75
CA ILE A 42 26.71 -10.72 -7.64
C ILE A 42 25.47 -10.22 -8.38
N VAL A 43 25.57 -10.12 -9.70
CA VAL A 43 24.51 -9.63 -10.60
C VAL A 43 23.22 -10.45 -10.39
N GLN A 44 22.12 -9.78 -10.11
CA GLN A 44 20.79 -10.36 -9.89
C GLN A 44 19.91 -10.23 -11.15
N PRO A 45 18.81 -11.00 -11.26
CA PRO A 45 17.83 -10.82 -12.33
C PRO A 45 17.31 -9.37 -12.38
N GLY A 46 17.38 -8.75 -13.57
CA GLY A 46 16.96 -7.35 -13.77
C GLY A 46 18.06 -6.31 -13.60
N ASP A 47 19.27 -6.71 -13.20
CA ASP A 47 20.41 -5.80 -13.13
C ASP A 47 20.94 -5.40 -14.51
N THR A 48 21.22 -4.11 -14.64
CA THR A 48 22.00 -3.57 -15.75
C THR A 48 23.27 -2.90 -15.21
N LEU A 49 24.32 -2.83 -16.03
CA LEU A 49 25.55 -2.15 -15.63
C LEU A 49 25.31 -0.68 -15.31
N PHE A 50 24.36 -0.04 -16.01
CA PHE A 50 23.87 1.30 -15.70
C PHE A 50 23.26 1.37 -14.30
N SER A 51 22.31 0.49 -14.00
CA SER A 51 21.65 0.46 -12.68
C SER A 51 22.63 0.16 -11.55
N LEU A 52 23.64 -0.69 -11.77
CA LEU A 52 24.67 -1.00 -10.78
C LEU A 52 25.65 0.17 -10.57
N ALA A 53 26.11 0.80 -11.65
CA ALA A 53 26.98 1.97 -11.57
C ALA A 53 26.27 3.15 -10.89
N GLN A 54 25.01 3.40 -11.27
CA GLN A 54 24.17 4.42 -10.63
C GLN A 54 23.95 4.11 -9.14
N ARG A 55 23.68 2.86 -8.78
CA ARG A 55 23.54 2.42 -7.37
C ARG A 55 24.83 2.56 -6.57
N ALA A 56 25.99 2.41 -7.21
CA ALA A 56 27.30 2.55 -6.60
C ALA A 56 27.82 4.01 -6.60
N GLY A 57 27.09 4.97 -7.17
CA GLY A 57 27.57 6.36 -7.31
C GLY A 57 28.74 6.51 -8.28
N MET A 58 28.89 5.60 -9.24
CA MET A 58 30.00 5.56 -10.20
C MET A 58 29.48 5.72 -11.64
N SER A 59 30.37 6.10 -12.56
CA SER A 59 30.04 6.03 -13.99
C SER A 59 30.09 4.58 -14.47
N VAL A 60 29.29 4.25 -15.49
CA VAL A 60 29.31 2.94 -16.15
C VAL A 60 30.73 2.60 -16.62
N ALA A 61 31.44 3.58 -17.19
CA ALA A 61 32.82 3.43 -17.64
C ALA A 61 33.78 3.06 -16.50
N ALA A 62 33.61 3.64 -15.31
CA ALA A 62 34.43 3.30 -14.15
C ALA A 62 34.19 1.87 -13.67
N VAL A 63 32.93 1.40 -13.68
CA VAL A 63 32.60 0.01 -13.34
C VAL A 63 33.09 -0.96 -14.42
N GLN A 64 33.01 -0.60 -15.70
CA GLN A 64 33.58 -1.39 -16.80
C GLN A 64 35.10 -1.55 -16.66
N ALA A 65 35.81 -0.43 -16.43
CA ALA A 65 37.25 -0.42 -16.24
C ALA A 65 37.68 -1.26 -15.03
N ALA A 66 36.95 -1.16 -13.91
CA ALA A 66 37.22 -1.93 -12.69
C ALA A 66 37.03 -3.45 -12.85
N ASN A 67 36.32 -3.89 -13.90
CA ASN A 67 35.95 -5.27 -14.15
C ASN A 67 36.48 -5.83 -15.47
N GLY A 68 37.25 -5.05 -16.23
CA GLY A 68 37.73 -5.44 -17.56
C GLY A 68 36.60 -5.72 -18.56
N LEU A 69 35.43 -5.10 -18.41
CA LEU A 69 34.28 -5.34 -19.29
C LEU A 69 34.40 -4.49 -20.56
N SER A 70 34.29 -5.14 -21.72
CA SER A 70 34.21 -4.46 -23.03
C SER A 70 32.77 -4.14 -23.46
N SER A 71 31.76 -4.62 -22.72
CA SER A 71 30.34 -4.38 -22.97
C SER A 71 29.57 -4.04 -21.70
N THR A 72 28.32 -3.62 -21.83
CA THR A 72 27.41 -3.29 -20.71
C THR A 72 26.45 -4.42 -20.35
N GLN A 73 26.53 -5.55 -21.07
CA GLN A 73 25.69 -6.73 -20.83
C GLN A 73 26.21 -7.49 -19.61
N LEU A 74 25.30 -7.85 -18.72
CA LEU A 74 25.60 -8.60 -17.51
C LEU A 74 24.82 -9.90 -17.48
N ALA A 75 25.48 -10.97 -17.07
CA ALA A 75 24.82 -12.25 -16.82
C ALA A 75 24.39 -12.34 -15.36
N VAL A 76 23.20 -12.87 -15.09
CA VAL A 76 22.79 -13.19 -13.72
C VAL A 76 23.79 -14.16 -13.09
N GLY A 77 24.21 -13.88 -11.86
CA GLY A 77 25.27 -14.61 -11.16
C GLY A 77 26.68 -14.11 -11.45
N GLN A 78 26.88 -13.18 -12.39
CA GLN A 78 28.19 -12.59 -12.68
C GLN A 78 28.72 -11.82 -11.47
N ARG A 79 30.00 -12.00 -11.16
CA ARG A 79 30.69 -11.26 -10.09
C ARG A 79 31.22 -9.95 -10.64
N LEU A 80 30.82 -8.85 -10.01
CA LEU A 80 31.17 -7.48 -10.40
C LEU A 80 31.84 -6.78 -9.23
N ARG A 81 33.07 -6.33 -9.43
CA ARG A 81 33.85 -5.50 -8.51
C ARG A 81 33.34 -4.06 -8.57
N LEU A 82 32.83 -3.55 -7.47
CA LEU A 82 32.42 -2.16 -7.30
C LEU A 82 33.45 -1.51 -6.36
N PRO A 83 34.40 -0.69 -6.88
CA PRO A 83 35.44 -0.08 -6.06
C PRO A 83 34.84 0.76 -4.91
N ALA A 84 35.20 0.41 -3.67
CA ALA A 84 34.80 1.17 -2.47
C ALA A 84 35.83 2.25 -2.12
N VAL A 85 35.38 3.36 -1.53
CA VAL A 85 36.27 4.38 -0.96
C VAL A 85 36.54 3.98 0.49
N ALA A 86 37.59 3.21 0.73
CA ALA A 86 37.97 2.80 2.09
C ALA A 86 38.62 3.99 2.83
N GLY A 87 37.91 4.57 3.80
CA GLY A 87 38.44 5.59 4.69
C GLY A 87 37.55 5.83 5.90
N ARG A 88 38.15 6.00 7.08
CA ARG A 88 37.46 6.51 8.28
C ARG A 88 37.24 8.00 8.11
N GLY A 89 36.04 8.49 8.41
CA GLY A 89 35.73 9.91 8.30
C GLY A 89 34.28 10.24 8.58
N THR A 90 33.84 11.39 8.08
CA THR A 90 32.43 11.79 8.09
C THR A 90 31.89 11.89 6.66
N HIS A 91 30.65 11.50 6.48
CA HIS A 91 29.90 11.63 5.24
C HIS A 91 28.80 12.68 5.45
N VAL A 92 28.85 13.77 4.68
CA VAL A 92 27.76 14.75 4.63
C VAL A 92 26.74 14.24 3.64
N VAL A 93 25.59 13.81 4.15
CA VAL A 93 24.47 13.26 3.38
C VAL A 93 24.06 14.26 2.31
N ALA A 94 24.21 13.88 1.05
CA ALA A 94 23.75 14.64 -0.10
C ALA A 94 22.27 14.36 -0.38
N ALA A 95 21.66 15.20 -1.23
CA ALA A 95 20.29 14.98 -1.67
C ALA A 95 20.18 13.66 -2.45
N GLY A 96 19.40 12.72 -1.93
CA GLY A 96 19.16 11.41 -2.55
C GLY A 96 19.99 10.26 -1.96
N ASP A 97 20.85 10.54 -0.99
CA ASP A 97 21.56 9.49 -0.26
C ASP A 97 20.62 8.68 0.64
N THR A 98 20.95 7.41 0.81
CA THR A 98 20.31 6.48 1.75
C THR A 98 21.36 5.83 2.63
N LEU A 99 21.00 5.40 3.85
CA LEU A 99 21.94 4.68 4.72
C LEU A 99 22.51 3.43 4.06
N PHE A 100 21.76 2.79 3.17
CA PHE A 100 22.22 1.63 2.42
C PHE A 100 23.31 2.01 1.41
N GLN A 101 23.14 3.09 0.65
CA GLN A 101 24.15 3.58 -0.29
C GLN A 101 25.41 4.04 0.43
N ILE A 102 25.26 4.76 1.54
CA ILE A 102 26.40 5.20 2.36
C ILE A 102 27.11 3.99 2.98
N ALA A 103 26.37 3.03 3.54
CA ALA A 103 26.96 1.81 4.09
C ALA A 103 27.76 1.03 3.04
N LEU A 104 27.21 0.91 1.83
CA LEU A 104 27.88 0.27 0.69
C LEU A 104 29.13 1.04 0.24
N GLN A 105 29.03 2.37 0.14
CA GLN A 105 30.12 3.26 -0.28
C GLN A 105 31.34 3.16 0.65
N TYR A 106 31.11 3.07 1.96
CA TYR A 106 32.15 3.03 2.99
C TYR A 106 32.44 1.63 3.53
N SER A 107 31.94 0.58 2.88
CA SER A 107 32.16 -0.81 3.29
C SER A 107 31.81 -1.09 4.76
N THR A 108 30.64 -0.61 5.20
CA THR A 108 30.04 -0.89 6.52
C THR A 108 28.63 -1.45 6.34
N THR A 109 27.90 -1.68 7.42
CA THR A 109 26.50 -2.12 7.37
C THR A 109 25.57 -0.97 7.76
N VAL A 110 24.31 -1.02 7.31
CA VAL A 110 23.28 -0.06 7.76
C VAL A 110 23.11 -0.14 9.28
N ALA A 111 23.23 -1.31 9.87
CA ALA A 111 23.13 -1.51 11.31
C ALA A 111 24.27 -0.80 12.07
N ASP A 112 25.52 -0.98 11.63
CA ASP A 112 26.69 -0.35 12.24
C ASP A 112 26.67 1.17 12.02
N LEU A 113 26.26 1.61 10.83
CA LEU A 113 26.11 3.03 10.51
C LEU A 113 25.01 3.68 11.37
N ARG A 114 23.90 2.99 11.64
CA ARG A 114 22.85 3.48 12.54
C ARG A 114 23.32 3.54 13.99
N ALA A 115 23.94 2.46 14.47
CA ALA A 115 24.42 2.35 15.83
C ALA A 115 25.50 3.41 16.13
N GLY A 116 26.45 3.59 15.22
CA GLY A 116 27.53 4.57 15.35
C GLY A 116 27.08 6.04 15.26
N ASN A 117 25.85 6.30 14.79
CA ASN A 117 25.29 7.64 14.60
C ASN A 117 24.02 7.90 15.43
N GLY A 118 23.66 7.00 16.35
CA GLY A 118 22.48 7.14 17.21
C GLY A 118 21.15 7.16 16.45
N LEU A 119 21.07 6.55 15.26
CA LEU A 119 19.89 6.58 14.41
C LEU A 119 18.88 5.48 14.82
N LEU A 120 17.70 5.92 15.24
CA LEU A 120 16.60 5.01 15.64
C LEU A 120 15.94 4.30 14.44
N GLY A 121 16.15 4.80 13.21
CA GLY A 121 15.61 4.28 11.96
C GLY A 121 16.58 4.44 10.79
N SER A 122 16.10 4.27 9.55
CA SER A 122 16.93 4.44 8.34
C SER A 122 16.89 5.85 7.74
N ASP A 123 16.20 6.77 8.42
CA ASP A 123 16.00 8.14 7.95
C ASP A 123 17.28 8.95 8.07
N ILE A 124 17.67 9.60 6.97
CA ILE A 124 18.76 10.56 6.90
C ILE A 124 18.36 11.77 6.06
N PHE A 125 18.97 12.92 6.32
CA PHE A 125 18.60 14.19 5.70
C PHE A 125 19.78 14.85 5.01
N GLY A 126 19.54 15.51 3.88
CA GLY A 126 20.57 16.29 3.19
C GLY A 126 21.24 17.31 4.13
N GLY A 127 22.56 17.32 4.20
CA GLY A 127 23.38 18.11 5.12
C GLY A 127 23.69 17.44 6.46
N GLN A 128 23.06 16.30 6.77
CA GLN A 128 23.38 15.51 7.96
C GLN A 128 24.79 14.94 7.86
N VAL A 129 25.57 15.01 8.94
CA VAL A 129 26.93 14.46 8.98
C VAL A 129 26.92 13.13 9.69
N LEU A 130 27.25 12.04 8.99
CA LEU A 130 27.37 10.69 9.55
C LEU A 130 28.82 10.32 9.76
N ALA A 131 29.17 9.80 10.93
CA ALA A 131 30.42 9.06 11.13
C ALA A 131 30.38 7.78 10.29
N VAL A 132 31.36 7.61 9.40
CA VAL A 132 31.50 6.47 8.50
C VAL A 132 32.85 5.79 8.72
N GLY A 133 32.83 4.45 8.81
CA GLY A 133 34.02 3.63 9.04
C GLY A 133 34.18 3.21 10.51
N GLY A 134 33.58 2.09 10.87
CA GLY A 134 33.77 1.41 12.15
C GLY A 134 33.36 -0.05 12.02
N GLY A 135 34.31 -0.95 11.76
CA GLY A 135 34.12 -2.38 11.90
C GLY A 135 34.54 -2.81 13.31
N ALA A 136 33.65 -3.58 13.96
CA ALA A 136 33.84 -4.40 15.16
C ALA A 136 34.54 -3.75 16.38
N GLY A 137 33.72 -3.37 17.37
CA GLY A 137 34.15 -3.18 18.76
C GLY A 137 34.26 -1.73 19.23
N ALA A 138 33.15 -1.18 19.71
CA ALA A 138 33.19 -0.07 20.67
C ALA A 138 31.99 -0.21 21.63
N THR A 139 32.31 -0.35 22.90
CA THR A 139 31.44 -0.57 24.05
C THR A 139 30.48 0.59 24.31
N ALA A 140 29.30 0.26 24.81
CA ALA A 140 28.25 1.19 25.23
C ALA A 140 28.77 2.28 26.19
N ALA A 141 28.51 3.54 25.84
CA ALA A 141 28.49 4.66 26.78
C ALA A 141 27.04 5.11 26.98
N ALA A 142 26.65 5.28 28.25
CA ALA A 142 25.28 5.60 28.68
C ALA A 142 24.78 6.95 28.13
N PRO A 143 23.46 7.11 27.91
CA PRO A 143 22.89 8.38 27.46
C PRO A 143 22.95 9.45 28.56
N PRO A 144 23.26 10.72 28.24
CA PRO A 144 23.02 11.83 29.17
C PRO A 144 21.52 12.10 29.31
N PRO A 145 21.08 12.66 30.46
CA PRO A 145 19.67 12.68 30.87
C PRO A 145 18.79 13.52 29.93
N GLN A 146 17.59 12.98 29.67
CA GLN A 146 16.52 13.67 28.94
C GLN A 146 16.05 14.90 29.72
N ALA A 147 16.14 16.08 29.09
CA ALA A 147 15.34 17.23 29.50
C ALA A 147 13.96 17.10 28.86
N SER A 148 12.95 16.85 29.69
CA SER A 148 11.54 16.99 29.34
C SER A 148 11.23 18.45 29.06
N PHE A 149 10.78 18.76 27.83
CA PHE A 149 10.10 20.02 27.54
C PHE A 149 8.62 19.73 27.34
N GLU A 150 7.81 20.19 28.29
CA GLU A 150 6.36 20.27 28.15
C GLU A 150 6.00 21.23 27.01
N LEU A 151 5.05 20.81 26.17
CA LEU A 151 4.45 21.67 25.16
C LEU A 151 3.51 22.68 25.82
N SER A 152 4.03 23.85 26.17
CA SER A 152 3.20 25.01 26.48
C SER A 152 2.55 25.52 25.20
N LYS A 153 1.24 25.30 25.08
CA LYS A 153 0.34 25.89 24.08
C LYS A 153 0.48 27.42 24.09
N PRO A 154 0.72 28.11 22.95
CA PRO A 154 0.65 29.56 22.93
C PRO A 154 -0.77 30.03 23.23
N ALA A 155 -0.90 31.02 24.12
CA ALA A 155 -2.17 31.66 24.41
C ALA A 155 -2.73 32.38 23.17
N ARG A 156 -4.06 32.34 23.04
CA ARG A 156 -4.85 33.03 22.00
C ARG A 156 -4.65 34.54 22.14
N ALA A 157 -3.93 35.16 21.21
CA ALA A 157 -3.85 36.61 21.09
C ALA A 157 -4.94 37.12 20.15
N THR A 158 -5.82 37.99 20.65
CA THR A 158 -6.83 38.71 19.87
C THR A 158 -6.24 40.01 19.33
N GLY A 159 -6.02 40.11 18.02
CA GLY A 159 -5.60 41.36 17.38
C GLY A 159 -5.44 41.21 15.86
N ALA A 160 -6.00 42.16 15.11
CA ALA A 160 -6.12 42.17 13.64
C ALA A 160 -4.82 42.52 12.88
N ALA A 161 -3.68 41.98 13.30
CA ALA A 161 -2.42 42.03 12.56
C ALA A 161 -2.04 40.61 12.12
N ALA A 162 -1.41 40.46 10.95
CA ALA A 162 -0.85 39.18 10.50
C ALA A 162 -0.07 38.55 11.66
N ALA A 163 -0.55 37.40 12.15
CA ALA A 163 0.13 36.71 13.24
C ALA A 163 1.54 36.34 12.78
N GLN A 164 2.52 36.43 13.68
CA GLN A 164 3.92 36.08 13.39
C GLN A 164 4.28 34.82 14.18
N HIS A 165 5.05 33.94 13.55
CA HIS A 165 5.61 32.74 14.14
C HIS A 165 7.13 32.80 14.12
N VAL A 166 7.78 32.66 15.27
CA VAL A 166 9.24 32.60 15.37
C VAL A 166 9.68 31.14 15.30
N VAL A 167 10.46 30.78 14.28
CA VAL A 167 10.94 29.42 14.03
C VAL A 167 11.80 28.96 15.21
N GLY A 168 11.35 27.95 15.93
CA GLY A 168 12.06 27.28 17.00
C GLY A 168 13.18 26.34 16.50
N ALA A 169 14.03 25.91 17.43
CA ALA A 169 15.07 24.93 17.11
C ALA A 169 14.44 23.58 16.69
N GLY A 170 14.77 23.10 15.49
CA GLY A 170 14.23 21.85 14.94
C GLY A 170 12.85 21.94 14.28
N GLU A 171 12.27 23.15 14.19
CA GLU A 171 11.07 23.38 13.38
C GLU A 171 11.41 23.43 11.89
N ASN A 172 10.43 23.10 11.05
CA ASN A 172 10.57 23.17 9.59
C ASN A 172 9.28 23.70 8.97
N ILE A 173 9.38 24.12 7.71
CA ILE A 173 8.28 24.83 7.02
C ILE A 173 6.98 24.01 6.95
N PHE A 174 7.08 22.68 6.93
CA PHE A 174 5.93 21.79 6.89
C PHE A 174 5.24 21.69 8.24
N ARG A 175 6.00 21.58 9.34
CA ARG A 175 5.45 21.53 10.70
C ARG A 175 4.80 22.85 11.11
N ILE A 176 5.41 23.96 10.73
CA ILE A 176 4.86 25.30 10.99
C ILE A 176 3.59 25.50 10.18
N ALA A 177 3.61 25.22 8.87
CA ALA A 177 2.42 25.36 8.03
C ALA A 177 1.25 24.49 8.53
N LEU A 178 1.55 23.25 8.94
CA LEU A 178 0.59 22.34 9.56
C LEU A 178 -0.01 22.92 10.86
N GLY A 179 0.83 23.53 11.71
CA GLY A 179 0.37 24.18 12.96
C GLY A 179 -0.61 25.34 12.74
N TYR A 180 -0.57 25.98 11.56
CA TYR A 180 -1.44 27.09 11.19
C TYR A 180 -2.51 26.72 10.14
N GLY A 181 -2.64 25.43 9.80
CA GLY A 181 -3.68 24.95 8.89
C GLY A 181 -3.54 25.43 7.43
N ILE A 182 -2.33 25.81 7.00
CA ILE A 182 -2.02 26.22 5.62
C ILE A 182 -1.00 25.30 4.98
N SER A 183 -0.85 25.37 3.66
CA SER A 183 0.18 24.57 2.97
C SER A 183 1.59 25.17 3.16
N ALA A 184 2.63 24.33 3.06
CA ALA A 184 4.01 24.84 3.05
C ALA A 184 4.26 25.81 1.87
N ALA A 185 3.57 25.63 0.74
CA ALA A 185 3.63 26.55 -0.39
C ALA A 185 3.00 27.91 -0.07
N GLU A 186 1.86 27.90 0.61
CA GLU A 186 1.18 29.11 1.07
C GLU A 186 2.00 29.84 2.14
N LEU A 187 2.61 29.11 3.07
CA LEU A 187 3.55 29.69 4.04
C LEU A 187 4.78 30.28 3.35
N ARG A 188 5.32 29.64 2.30
CA ARG A 188 6.41 30.20 1.48
C ARG A 188 5.98 31.49 0.79
N ASN A 189 4.82 31.47 0.12
CA ASN A 189 4.30 32.61 -0.64
C ASN A 189 4.02 33.80 0.28
N LEU A 190 3.42 33.55 1.44
CA LEU A 190 3.14 34.57 2.46
C LEU A 190 4.41 35.23 3.01
N ASN A 191 5.55 34.54 2.89
CA ASN A 191 6.85 34.96 3.42
C ASN A 191 7.89 35.27 2.34
N GLY A 192 7.52 35.23 1.06
CA GLY A 192 8.45 35.45 -0.06
C GLY A 192 9.61 34.45 -0.11
N LEU A 193 9.43 33.23 0.42
CA LEU A 193 10.48 32.21 0.46
C LEU A 193 10.58 31.49 -0.88
N THR A 194 11.79 31.37 -1.41
CA THR A 194 12.09 30.66 -2.67
C THR A 194 12.29 29.16 -2.49
N GLY A 195 12.34 28.67 -1.25
CA GLY A 195 12.58 27.26 -0.92
C GLY A 195 12.06 26.88 0.48
N ASN A 196 12.36 25.65 0.91
CA ASN A 196 11.87 25.09 2.19
C ASN A 196 12.79 25.37 3.38
N VAL A 197 13.93 26.03 3.14
CA VAL A 197 14.91 26.32 4.18
C VAL A 197 14.40 27.49 5.02
N ILE A 198 14.31 27.24 6.33
CA ILE A 198 14.02 28.25 7.35
C ILE A 198 14.99 28.05 8.50
N ASN A 199 15.40 29.14 9.16
CA ASN A 199 16.39 29.11 10.22
C ASN A 199 15.74 29.31 11.60
N PRO A 200 16.22 28.64 12.66
CA PRO A 200 15.82 28.99 14.02
C PRO A 200 16.01 30.49 14.30
N GLY A 201 15.00 31.12 14.90
CA GLY A 201 14.90 32.57 15.11
C GLY A 201 14.30 33.36 13.94
N GLN A 202 14.07 32.75 12.77
CA GLN A 202 13.41 33.40 11.64
C GLN A 202 11.94 33.69 11.98
N VAL A 203 11.45 34.87 11.61
CA VAL A 203 10.05 35.25 11.83
C VAL A 203 9.26 35.06 10.54
N LEU A 204 8.22 34.23 10.59
CA LEU A 204 7.31 33.96 9.48
C LEU A 204 5.96 34.65 9.75
N ARG A 205 5.44 35.36 8.76
CA ARG A 205 4.04 35.73 8.64
C ARG A 205 3.20 34.47 8.52
N VAL A 206 2.17 34.36 9.33
CA VAL A 206 1.16 33.30 9.29
C VAL A 206 -0.23 33.95 9.22
N PRO A 207 -1.26 33.25 8.74
CA PRO A 207 -2.59 33.83 8.62
C PRO A 207 -3.09 34.37 9.97
N ALA A 208 -3.56 35.61 9.99
CA ALA A 208 -4.41 36.08 11.08
C ALA A 208 -5.76 35.37 10.92
N SER A 209 -6.22 34.69 11.97
CA SER A 209 -7.51 34.01 11.95
C SER A 209 -8.63 34.98 11.56
N GLY A 210 -9.22 34.80 10.36
CA GLY A 210 -10.48 35.44 9.92
C GLY A 210 -10.51 35.93 8.47
N GLY A 211 -11.21 35.20 7.59
CA GLY A 211 -11.65 35.62 6.25
C GLY A 211 -12.43 34.50 5.54
N PRO A 212 -13.51 34.78 4.77
CA PRO A 212 -14.74 33.99 4.80
C PRO A 212 -14.67 32.72 3.93
N ALA A 213 -14.64 31.59 4.61
CA ALA A 213 -15.18 30.33 4.10
C ALA A 213 -16.36 29.99 5.00
N ASP A 214 -17.50 29.63 4.41
CA ASP A 214 -18.62 29.06 5.15
C ASP A 214 -18.11 27.99 6.12
N GLU A 215 -18.62 28.07 7.32
CA GLU A 215 -18.24 27.38 8.55
C GLU A 215 -17.89 25.88 8.32
N ILE A 216 -16.62 25.61 8.02
CA ILE A 216 -16.03 24.30 8.24
C ILE A 216 -15.89 24.18 9.75
N ALA A 217 -16.75 23.36 10.35
CA ALA A 217 -16.65 22.99 11.76
C ALA A 217 -15.20 22.62 12.10
N ALA A 218 -14.71 23.11 13.23
CA ALA A 218 -13.36 22.82 13.69
C ALA A 218 -13.08 21.30 13.65
N PRO A 219 -11.82 20.86 13.38
CA PRO A 219 -11.49 19.45 13.34
C PRO A 219 -11.90 18.75 14.64
N VAL A 220 -12.79 17.76 14.55
CA VAL A 220 -13.20 16.93 15.69
C VAL A 220 -11.95 16.22 16.24
N PRO A 221 -11.66 16.29 17.55
CA PRO A 221 -10.49 15.62 18.14
C PRO A 221 -10.45 14.11 17.81
N ALA A 222 -9.25 13.56 17.61
CA ALA A 222 -9.07 12.14 17.27
C ALA A 222 -9.70 11.18 18.29
N ALA A 223 -9.76 11.56 19.57
CA ALA A 223 -10.43 10.78 20.62
C ALA A 223 -11.95 10.71 20.41
N GLU A 224 -12.57 11.80 19.97
CA GLU A 224 -14.00 11.83 19.66
C GLU A 224 -14.32 11.04 18.38
N VAL A 225 -13.45 11.10 17.37
CA VAL A 225 -13.55 10.27 16.17
C VAL A 225 -13.51 8.78 16.52
N LEU A 226 -12.57 8.38 17.39
CA LEU A 226 -12.45 6.98 17.81
C LEU A 226 -13.67 6.52 18.62
N ALA A 227 -14.20 7.37 19.49
CA ALA A 227 -15.43 7.09 20.23
C ALA A 227 -16.67 7.00 19.32
N ALA A 228 -16.68 7.73 18.20
CA ALA A 228 -17.77 7.74 17.21
C ALA A 228 -17.66 6.61 16.17
N ARG A 229 -16.67 5.73 16.27
CA ARG A 229 -16.48 4.63 15.32
C ARG A 229 -17.66 3.65 15.37
N ILE A 230 -18.10 3.22 14.20
CA ILE A 230 -19.21 2.28 14.08
C ILE A 230 -18.72 0.89 14.46
N ALA A 231 -19.45 0.25 15.37
CA ALA A 231 -19.19 -1.14 15.74
C ALA A 231 -19.37 -2.05 14.53
N ARG A 232 -18.40 -2.94 14.31
CA ARG A 232 -18.44 -3.89 13.19
C ARG A 232 -19.67 -4.81 13.30
N GLY A 233 -20.43 -4.89 12.22
CA GLY A 233 -21.53 -5.84 12.05
C GLY A 233 -21.10 -7.22 11.53
N PRO A 234 -22.07 -8.09 11.20
CA PRO A 234 -21.77 -9.33 10.46
C PRO A 234 -21.15 -9.01 9.10
N PHE A 235 -20.54 -10.02 8.46
CA PHE A 235 -20.06 -9.89 7.09
C PHE A 235 -21.22 -9.54 6.13
N GLU A 236 -20.96 -8.62 5.19
CA GLU A 236 -21.92 -8.17 4.20
C GLU A 236 -21.32 -8.17 2.79
N LEU A 237 -22.16 -8.46 1.81
CA LEU A 237 -21.78 -8.59 0.40
C LEU A 237 -22.45 -7.50 -0.44
N GLY A 238 -21.72 -6.97 -1.40
CA GLY A 238 -22.22 -6.04 -2.40
C GLY A 238 -21.51 -6.19 -3.73
N GLY A 239 -21.82 -5.27 -4.64
CA GLY A 239 -21.21 -5.25 -5.96
C GLY A 239 -21.10 -3.84 -6.53
N GLN A 240 -20.05 -3.63 -7.33
CA GLN A 240 -19.88 -2.40 -8.10
C GLN A 240 -20.65 -2.48 -9.41
N VAL A 241 -21.46 -1.45 -9.67
CA VAL A 241 -22.28 -1.34 -10.88
C VAL A 241 -21.88 -0.09 -11.68
N THR A 242 -21.98 -0.17 -13.00
CA THR A 242 -21.85 0.99 -13.90
C THR A 242 -23.17 1.73 -14.01
N GLU A 243 -24.25 0.97 -14.19
CA GLU A 243 -25.63 1.45 -14.21
C GLU A 243 -26.45 0.64 -13.20
N PHE A 244 -27.36 1.30 -12.50
CA PHE A 244 -28.19 0.65 -11.51
C PHE A 244 -29.64 0.56 -11.99
N SER A 245 -29.92 -0.46 -12.80
CA SER A 245 -31.29 -0.77 -13.23
C SER A 245 -31.85 -1.97 -12.47
N LEU A 246 -33.17 -1.98 -12.23
CA LEU A 246 -33.86 -3.12 -11.61
C LEU A 246 -33.72 -4.40 -12.44
N VAL A 247 -33.64 -4.26 -13.77
CA VAL A 247 -33.67 -5.38 -14.72
C VAL A 247 -32.30 -6.02 -14.91
N THR A 248 -31.24 -5.21 -14.95
CA THR A 248 -29.89 -5.67 -15.32
C THR A 248 -28.91 -5.71 -14.15
N GLY A 249 -29.26 -5.24 -12.94
CA GLY A 249 -28.34 -5.22 -11.80
C GLY A 249 -29.00 -5.67 -10.51
N ALA A 250 -30.00 -4.92 -10.04
CA ALA A 250 -30.54 -5.08 -8.68
C ALA A 250 -31.08 -6.48 -8.41
N ASN A 251 -31.85 -7.08 -9.32
CA ASN A 251 -32.41 -8.42 -9.13
C ASN A 251 -31.29 -9.48 -9.03
N ARG A 252 -30.30 -9.44 -9.93
CA ARG A 252 -29.15 -10.36 -9.91
C ARG A 252 -28.33 -10.22 -8.63
N MET A 253 -28.15 -8.98 -8.15
CA MET A 253 -27.47 -8.73 -6.88
C MET A 253 -28.24 -9.34 -5.70
N ARG A 254 -29.58 -9.20 -5.65
CA ARG A 254 -30.41 -9.85 -4.61
C ARG A 254 -30.34 -11.37 -4.70
N ASP A 255 -30.42 -11.93 -5.91
CA ASP A 255 -30.29 -13.37 -6.14
C ASP A 255 -28.93 -13.89 -5.65
N ALA A 256 -27.88 -13.07 -5.70
CA ALA A 256 -26.53 -13.38 -5.20
C ALA A 256 -26.36 -13.16 -3.68
N GLY A 257 -27.40 -12.73 -2.96
CA GLY A 257 -27.33 -12.42 -1.53
C GLY A 257 -26.66 -11.09 -1.19
N MET A 258 -26.54 -10.18 -2.16
CA MET A 258 -25.97 -8.86 -1.94
C MET A 258 -26.98 -7.90 -1.29
N THR A 259 -26.49 -7.10 -0.34
CA THR A 259 -27.26 -6.04 0.34
C THR A 259 -26.67 -4.66 0.13
N TRP A 260 -25.53 -4.57 -0.57
CA TRP A 260 -24.83 -3.32 -0.85
C TRP A 260 -24.63 -3.10 -2.34
N VAL A 261 -24.68 -1.83 -2.75
CA VAL A 261 -24.24 -1.37 -4.07
C VAL A 261 -23.10 -0.38 -3.91
N LYS A 262 -22.05 -0.53 -4.72
CA LYS A 262 -20.96 0.44 -4.84
C LYS A 262 -21.11 1.25 -6.12
N ARG A 263 -20.95 2.57 -6.00
CA ARG A 263 -20.79 3.49 -7.14
C ARG A 263 -19.54 4.33 -6.95
N GLN A 264 -18.77 4.48 -8.02
CA GLN A 264 -17.61 5.38 -8.02
C GLN A 264 -18.02 6.74 -8.59
N ILE A 265 -17.61 7.80 -7.91
CA ILE A 265 -17.79 9.20 -8.31
C ILE A 265 -16.41 9.77 -8.63
N LYS A 266 -16.25 10.25 -9.86
CA LYS A 266 -15.08 11.05 -10.25
C LYS A 266 -15.31 12.50 -9.83
N TRP A 267 -14.64 12.92 -8.77
CA TRP A 267 -14.75 14.22 -8.16
C TRP A 267 -13.72 15.22 -8.72
N ASP A 268 -14.15 16.48 -8.79
CA ASP A 268 -13.32 17.66 -8.97
C ASP A 268 -13.93 18.87 -8.23
N THR A 269 -13.24 20.00 -8.21
CA THR A 269 -13.69 21.23 -7.54
C THR A 269 -15.01 21.81 -8.08
N GLY A 270 -15.47 21.38 -9.27
CA GLY A 270 -16.76 21.77 -9.83
C GLY A 270 -17.88 20.77 -9.53
N SER A 271 -17.58 19.66 -8.85
CA SER A 271 -18.53 18.59 -8.62
C SER A 271 -19.62 18.98 -7.64
N GLU A 272 -20.87 18.88 -8.09
CA GLU A 272 -22.06 19.10 -7.28
C GLU A 272 -22.54 17.83 -6.58
N LEU A 273 -23.27 17.99 -5.48
CA LEU A 273 -23.83 16.87 -4.72
C LEU A 273 -25.01 16.18 -5.42
N LYS A 274 -25.58 16.77 -6.47
CA LYS A 274 -26.76 16.25 -7.17
C LYS A 274 -26.57 14.81 -7.67
N MET A 275 -25.41 14.52 -8.27
CA MET A 275 -25.09 13.16 -8.72
C MET A 275 -25.01 12.20 -7.54
N GLY A 276 -24.29 12.56 -6.48
CA GLY A 276 -24.19 11.74 -5.26
C GLY A 276 -25.56 11.45 -4.65
N LYS A 277 -26.42 12.46 -4.55
CA LYS A 277 -27.80 12.32 -4.08
C LYS A 277 -28.59 11.31 -4.93
N GLN A 278 -28.53 11.44 -6.25
CA GLN A 278 -29.22 10.54 -7.16
C GLN A 278 -28.77 9.08 -6.94
N LEU A 279 -27.47 8.83 -6.81
CA LEU A 279 -26.93 7.49 -6.59
C LEU A 279 -27.38 6.89 -5.25
N ILE A 280 -27.47 7.71 -4.20
CA ILE A 280 -27.97 7.31 -2.89
C ILE A 280 -29.46 6.94 -2.99
N ASP A 281 -30.27 7.84 -3.55
CA ASP A 281 -31.71 7.64 -3.70
C ASP A 281 -32.02 6.39 -4.54
N GLU A 282 -31.29 6.17 -5.64
CA GLU A 282 -31.43 4.99 -6.51
C GLU A 282 -31.13 3.68 -5.75
N GLY A 283 -30.03 3.65 -4.98
CA GLY A 283 -29.64 2.50 -4.18
C GLY A 283 -30.65 2.17 -3.09
N HIS A 284 -31.06 3.18 -2.32
CA HIS A 284 -32.04 3.05 -1.25
C HIS A 284 -33.43 2.66 -1.77
N ALA A 285 -33.87 3.25 -2.88
CA ALA A 285 -35.15 2.88 -3.52
C ALA A 285 -35.17 1.42 -3.99
N ALA A 286 -34.02 0.85 -4.34
CA ALA A 286 -33.89 -0.56 -4.65
C ALA A 286 -33.65 -1.45 -3.41
N GLY A 287 -33.61 -0.90 -2.21
CA GLY A 287 -33.41 -1.63 -0.96
C GLY A 287 -31.96 -2.05 -0.68
N PHE A 288 -30.99 -1.36 -1.27
CA PHE A 288 -29.57 -1.59 -1.02
C PHE A 288 -28.98 -0.48 -0.14
N LYS A 289 -27.97 -0.83 0.65
CA LYS A 289 -27.05 0.15 1.23
C LYS A 289 -26.06 0.64 0.19
N VAL A 290 -25.65 1.90 0.28
CA VAL A 290 -24.86 2.57 -0.75
C VAL A 290 -23.46 2.90 -0.25
N LEU A 291 -22.46 2.31 -0.91
CA LEU A 291 -21.07 2.74 -0.82
C LEU A 291 -20.74 3.69 -1.97
N LEU A 292 -20.33 4.91 -1.65
CA LEU A 292 -19.77 5.84 -2.62
C LEU A 292 -18.24 5.86 -2.51
N SER A 293 -17.58 5.48 -3.61
CA SER A 293 -16.13 5.61 -3.77
C SER A 293 -15.83 6.94 -4.44
N VAL A 294 -15.20 7.87 -3.73
CA VAL A 294 -15.00 9.24 -4.21
C VAL A 294 -13.55 9.43 -4.62
N VAL A 295 -13.28 9.22 -5.91
CA VAL A 295 -11.96 9.39 -6.51
C VAL A 295 -11.82 10.80 -7.06
N GLY A 296 -10.80 11.54 -6.65
CA GLY A 296 -10.53 12.85 -7.23
C GLY A 296 -9.70 12.77 -8.51
N ARG A 297 -9.63 13.87 -9.24
CA ARG A 297 -8.69 13.98 -10.36
C ARG A 297 -7.25 14.04 -9.85
N PRO A 298 -6.28 13.40 -10.53
CA PRO A 298 -4.88 13.43 -10.11
C PRO A 298 -4.36 14.86 -9.95
N GLU A 299 -4.71 15.76 -10.86
CA GLU A 299 -4.30 17.17 -10.82
C GLU A 299 -4.85 17.93 -9.61
N GLN A 300 -5.87 17.36 -8.95
CA GLN A 300 -6.57 17.90 -7.79
C GLN A 300 -6.38 17.05 -6.52
N SER A 301 -5.28 16.29 -6.41
CA SER A 301 -4.99 15.44 -5.23
C SER A 301 -4.18 16.15 -4.14
N GLY A 302 -3.63 17.32 -4.43
CA GLY A 302 -2.77 18.07 -3.52
C GLY A 302 -3.52 18.73 -2.35
N PRO A 303 -2.81 19.13 -1.27
CA PRO A 303 -3.43 19.70 -0.06
C PRO A 303 -4.35 20.91 -0.28
N ALA A 304 -4.09 21.71 -1.30
CA ALA A 304 -4.92 22.88 -1.64
C ALA A 304 -6.37 22.51 -2.01
N PHE A 305 -6.60 21.28 -2.48
CA PHE A 305 -7.92 20.80 -2.89
C PHE A 305 -8.65 20.03 -1.78
N HIS A 306 -7.95 19.67 -0.71
CA HIS A 306 -8.52 18.89 0.40
C HIS A 306 -9.75 19.57 1.02
N PRO A 307 -9.80 20.90 1.25
CA PRO A 307 -11.00 21.53 1.80
C PRO A 307 -12.26 21.31 0.95
N ALA A 308 -12.14 21.44 -0.37
CA ALA A 308 -13.26 21.23 -1.29
C ALA A 308 -13.70 19.75 -1.33
N TYR A 309 -12.73 18.83 -1.35
CA TYR A 309 -13.00 17.39 -1.28
C TYR A 309 -13.71 17.02 0.03
N VAL A 310 -13.22 17.54 1.15
CA VAL A 310 -13.75 17.29 2.50
C VAL A 310 -15.19 17.81 2.62
N ALA A 311 -15.47 19.00 2.08
CA ALA A 311 -16.82 19.55 2.02
C ALA A 311 -17.75 18.65 1.19
N TYR A 312 -17.28 18.12 0.07
CA TYR A 312 -18.04 17.22 -0.79
C TYR A 312 -18.41 15.91 -0.08
N VAL A 313 -17.44 15.21 0.52
CA VAL A 313 -17.72 13.94 1.22
C VAL A 313 -18.57 14.14 2.49
N ARG A 314 -18.45 15.28 3.18
CA ARG A 314 -19.40 15.67 4.24
C ARG A 314 -20.81 15.82 3.70
N GLY A 315 -20.98 16.48 2.56
CA GLY A 315 -22.27 16.65 1.90
C GLY A 315 -22.91 15.31 1.51
N LEU A 316 -22.12 14.36 0.99
CA LEU A 316 -22.61 13.00 0.72
C LEU A 316 -23.08 12.28 1.99
N ALA A 317 -22.37 12.45 3.10
CA ALA A 317 -22.78 11.90 4.39
C ALA A 317 -24.12 12.51 4.86
N GLN A 318 -24.28 13.83 4.74
CA GLN A 318 -25.54 14.54 5.06
C GLN A 318 -26.71 14.06 4.19
N LEU A 319 -26.44 13.70 2.94
CA LEU A 319 -27.42 13.15 2.01
C LEU A 319 -27.80 11.68 2.30
N GLY A 320 -27.13 11.04 3.25
CA GLY A 320 -27.48 9.69 3.70
C GLY A 320 -26.67 8.57 3.06
N ALA A 321 -25.46 8.82 2.55
CA ALA A 321 -24.57 7.72 2.14
C ALA A 321 -24.34 6.75 3.32
N ASP A 322 -24.57 5.46 3.11
CA ASP A 322 -24.33 4.43 4.15
C ASP A 322 -22.84 4.21 4.36
N ALA A 323 -22.04 4.32 3.31
CA ALA A 323 -20.59 4.26 3.39
C ALA A 323 -19.91 5.19 2.38
N ILE A 324 -18.76 5.72 2.76
CA ILE A 324 -17.88 6.51 1.89
C ILE A 324 -16.49 5.90 1.93
N GLU A 325 -15.97 5.55 0.75
CA GLU A 325 -14.56 5.24 0.54
C GLU A 325 -13.82 6.54 0.19
N VAL A 326 -12.89 6.93 1.06
CA VAL A 326 -12.13 8.18 0.94
C VAL A 326 -10.95 7.96 0.00
N TRP A 327 -11.07 8.49 -1.22
CA TRP A 327 -10.17 8.30 -2.36
C TRP A 327 -10.26 6.91 -2.98
N ASN A 328 -9.45 6.65 -4.02
CA ASN A 328 -9.30 5.33 -4.64
C ASN A 328 -7.81 5.04 -4.80
N GLU A 329 -7.37 3.80 -4.49
CA GLU A 329 -6.00 3.29 -4.74
C GLU A 329 -4.88 4.30 -4.43
N PRO A 330 -4.81 4.82 -3.19
CA PRO A 330 -3.91 5.91 -2.86
C PRO A 330 -2.42 5.54 -2.97
N ASN A 331 -2.09 4.25 -3.16
CA ASN A 331 -0.74 3.75 -3.39
C ASN A 331 -0.30 3.75 -4.86
N LEU A 332 -1.15 4.19 -5.80
CA LEU A 332 -0.86 4.21 -7.24
C LEU A 332 -0.63 5.61 -7.81
N PRO A 333 0.31 5.78 -8.74
CA PRO A 333 0.63 7.09 -9.33
C PRO A 333 -0.49 7.71 -10.14
N ARG A 334 -1.33 6.89 -10.77
CA ARG A 334 -2.42 7.38 -11.62
C ARG A 334 -3.51 8.12 -10.84
N GLU A 335 -3.55 7.97 -9.52
CA GLU A 335 -4.57 8.59 -8.65
C GLU A 335 -4.08 9.89 -8.01
N TRP A 336 -2.87 10.36 -8.35
CA TRP A 336 -2.25 11.52 -7.71
C TRP A 336 -1.50 12.40 -8.69
N ALA A 337 -1.40 13.69 -8.39
CA ALA A 337 -0.47 14.58 -9.04
C ALA A 337 0.94 13.98 -8.94
N ALA A 338 1.69 14.05 -10.04
CA ALA A 338 2.99 13.41 -10.15
C ALA A 338 3.91 13.74 -8.96
N GLY A 339 4.42 12.71 -8.29
CA GLY A 339 5.31 12.85 -7.13
C GLY A 339 4.65 13.26 -5.82
N THR A 340 3.31 13.30 -5.75
CA THR A 340 2.55 13.60 -4.51
C THR A 340 1.97 12.35 -3.83
N ILE A 341 2.17 11.17 -4.42
CA ILE A 341 1.79 9.89 -3.83
C ILE A 341 2.52 9.73 -2.49
N GLY A 342 1.79 9.32 -1.46
CA GLY A 342 2.41 8.83 -0.25
C GLY A 342 1.42 8.61 0.89
N PRO A 343 1.76 7.71 1.83
CA PRO A 343 0.92 7.44 2.98
C PRO A 343 0.72 8.68 3.87
N ASP A 344 1.71 9.58 3.96
CA ASP A 344 1.58 10.81 4.75
C ASP A 344 0.60 11.80 4.13
N ALA A 345 0.68 12.03 2.80
CA ALA A 345 -0.24 12.91 2.09
C ALA A 345 -1.69 12.38 2.19
N TYR A 346 -1.86 11.06 2.05
CA TYR A 346 -3.15 10.42 2.22
C TYR A 346 -3.66 10.49 3.68
N SER A 347 -2.76 10.40 4.66
CA SER A 347 -3.12 10.53 6.08
C SER A 347 -3.62 11.93 6.44
N VAL A 348 -3.09 12.98 5.81
CA VAL A 348 -3.61 14.35 5.95
C VAL A 348 -5.05 14.43 5.45
N LEU A 349 -5.33 13.84 4.27
CA LEU A 349 -6.67 13.79 3.72
C LEU A 349 -7.64 13.04 4.65
N LEU A 350 -7.25 11.85 5.15
CA LEU A 350 -8.07 11.08 6.09
C LEU A 350 -8.38 11.86 7.38
N ARG A 351 -7.38 12.53 7.96
CA ARG A 351 -7.55 13.35 9.18
C ARG A 351 -8.51 14.51 8.98
N ALA A 352 -8.62 15.06 7.78
CA ALA A 352 -9.57 16.11 7.46
C ALA A 352 -10.97 15.56 7.10
N ALA A 353 -11.02 14.49 6.30
CA ALA A 353 -12.27 13.94 5.78
C ALA A 353 -13.09 13.21 6.85
N VAL A 354 -12.45 12.38 7.68
CA VAL A 354 -13.13 11.56 8.69
C VAL A 354 -14.02 12.39 9.64
N PRO A 355 -13.50 13.42 10.34
CA PRO A 355 -14.34 14.21 11.25
C PRO A 355 -15.46 14.96 10.51
N ALA A 356 -15.20 15.41 9.28
CA ALA A 356 -16.22 16.10 8.47
C ALA A 356 -17.35 15.15 8.05
N ILE A 357 -17.03 13.90 7.67
CA ILE A 357 -18.03 12.87 7.36
C ILE A 357 -18.85 12.57 8.62
N ARG A 358 -18.22 12.39 9.78
CA ARG A 358 -18.92 12.18 11.06
C ARG A 358 -19.86 13.34 11.41
N ALA A 359 -19.42 14.59 11.21
CA ALA A 359 -20.23 15.76 11.42
C ALA A 359 -21.40 15.88 10.43
N GLY A 360 -21.25 15.32 9.22
CA GLY A 360 -22.33 15.22 8.24
C GLY A 360 -23.36 14.17 8.64
N ASN A 361 -22.89 12.98 9.02
CA ASN A 361 -23.72 11.89 9.55
C ASN A 361 -22.85 10.89 10.32
N ALA A 362 -23.08 10.79 11.64
CA ALA A 362 -22.33 9.88 12.50
C ALA A 362 -22.51 8.40 12.16
N ARG A 363 -23.54 8.04 11.37
CA ARG A 363 -23.84 6.66 10.96
C ARG A 363 -23.22 6.25 9.61
N THR A 364 -22.61 7.17 8.86
CA THR A 364 -21.94 6.82 7.60
C THR A 364 -20.66 6.05 7.89
N ILE A 365 -20.52 4.83 7.35
CA ILE A 365 -19.30 4.02 7.46
C ILE A 365 -18.17 4.69 6.66
N ILE A 366 -17.01 4.87 7.28
CA ILE A 366 -15.85 5.50 6.66
C ILE A 366 -14.83 4.42 6.33
N ILE A 367 -14.53 4.25 5.05
CA ILE A 367 -13.60 3.26 4.51
C ILE A 367 -12.37 4.02 3.97
N SER A 368 -11.15 3.60 4.33
CA SER A 368 -9.96 4.11 3.64
C SER A 368 -10.00 3.71 2.15
N GLY A 369 -9.29 4.42 1.29
CA GLY A 369 -9.17 4.09 -0.12
C GLY A 369 -8.62 2.68 -0.29
N GLY A 370 -9.23 1.91 -1.18
CA GLY A 370 -8.86 0.55 -1.49
C GLY A 370 -7.44 0.48 -2.03
N LEU A 371 -6.50 0.00 -1.23
CA LEU A 371 -5.13 -0.20 -1.70
C LEU A 371 -5.11 -1.25 -2.82
N ALA A 372 -4.44 -0.93 -3.92
CA ALA A 372 -4.25 -1.88 -5.00
C ALA A 372 -3.12 -2.85 -4.66
N PRO A 373 -3.31 -4.17 -4.84
CA PRO A 373 -2.23 -5.15 -4.78
C PRO A 373 -1.09 -4.81 -5.74
N THR A 374 0.05 -4.39 -5.21
CA THR A 374 1.17 -3.92 -6.04
C THR A 374 2.40 -4.79 -5.85
N GLY A 375 2.28 -6.08 -6.20
CA GLY A 375 3.41 -7.03 -6.17
C GLY A 375 4.55 -6.75 -7.17
N PHE A 376 4.54 -5.57 -7.80
CA PHE A 376 5.60 -5.04 -8.66
C PHE A 376 6.52 -4.06 -7.91
N TYR A 377 5.99 -3.28 -6.95
CA TYR A 377 6.80 -2.31 -6.22
C TYR A 377 7.52 -3.01 -5.06
N ALA A 378 8.85 -2.99 -5.05
CA ALA A 378 9.65 -3.49 -3.92
C ALA A 378 10.00 -2.35 -2.94
N GLY A 379 9.04 -1.48 -2.63
CA GLY A 379 9.26 -0.25 -1.87
C GLY A 379 8.19 0.81 -2.11
N CYS A 380 8.42 2.00 -1.54
CA CYS A 380 7.57 3.17 -1.76
C CYS A 380 8.37 4.29 -2.41
N PHE A 381 7.93 4.69 -3.59
CA PHE A 381 8.58 5.65 -4.45
C PHE A 381 7.57 6.71 -4.93
N ARG A 382 8.09 7.77 -5.55
CA ARG A 382 7.25 8.82 -6.17
C ARG A 382 6.39 8.33 -7.34
N THR A 383 6.63 7.11 -7.82
CA THR A 383 5.95 6.48 -8.96
C THR A 383 5.06 5.31 -8.54
N GLY A 384 4.85 5.11 -7.24
CA GLY A 384 4.01 4.05 -6.69
C GLY A 384 4.60 3.45 -5.42
N CYS A 385 3.75 2.77 -4.66
CA CYS A 385 4.12 2.20 -3.37
C CYS A 385 3.53 0.80 -3.21
N ASP A 386 4.33 -0.11 -2.68
CA ASP A 386 3.87 -1.40 -2.21
C ASP A 386 2.74 -1.21 -1.20
N ASP A 387 1.68 -1.99 -1.36
CA ASP A 387 0.45 -1.81 -0.62
C ASP A 387 0.61 -2.13 0.87
N LEU A 388 1.40 -3.14 1.24
CA LEU A 388 1.68 -3.45 2.63
C LEU A 388 2.54 -2.37 3.28
N LEU A 389 3.56 -1.84 2.60
CA LEU A 389 4.37 -0.74 3.12
C LEU A 389 3.55 0.56 3.27
N PHE A 390 2.64 0.83 2.33
CA PHE A 390 1.69 1.94 2.44
C PHE A 390 0.83 1.76 3.69
N MET A 391 0.22 0.59 3.86
CA MET A 391 -0.65 0.27 4.98
C MET A 391 0.08 0.35 6.33
N GLN A 392 1.29 -0.19 6.42
CA GLN A 392 2.13 -0.10 7.62
C GLN A 392 2.45 1.36 7.99
N SER A 393 2.61 2.23 6.99
CA SER A 393 2.85 3.65 7.23
C SER A 393 1.61 4.35 7.78
N LEU A 394 0.42 4.05 7.24
CA LEU A 394 -0.86 4.51 7.79
C LEU A 394 -1.09 4.00 9.21
N ALA A 395 -0.64 2.78 9.53
CA ALA A 395 -0.73 2.23 10.88
C ALA A 395 0.21 2.98 11.83
N ARG A 396 1.48 3.16 11.46
CA ARG A 396 2.48 3.86 12.28
C ARG A 396 2.12 5.30 12.58
N ASN A 397 1.51 5.99 11.62
CA ASN A 397 1.07 7.37 11.84
C ASN A 397 -0.33 7.44 12.47
N GLY A 398 -1.03 6.33 12.70
CA GLY A 398 -2.35 6.30 13.34
C GLY A 398 -3.51 6.72 12.44
N ALA A 399 -3.32 6.83 11.12
CA ALA A 399 -4.40 7.13 10.19
C ALA A 399 -5.41 5.97 10.06
N LEU A 400 -4.97 4.72 10.22
CA LEU A 400 -5.89 3.58 10.19
C LEU A 400 -6.89 3.60 11.34
N ASP A 401 -6.52 4.10 12.52
CA ASP A 401 -7.41 4.15 13.68
C ASP A 401 -8.58 5.13 13.51
N LEU A 402 -8.55 5.98 12.47
CA LEU A 402 -9.61 6.95 12.16
C LEU A 402 -10.79 6.34 11.40
N VAL A 403 -10.57 5.27 10.64
CA VAL A 403 -11.59 4.71 9.73
C VAL A 403 -12.34 3.56 10.40
N ASP A 404 -13.58 3.32 9.97
CA ASP A 404 -14.36 2.17 10.45
C ASP A 404 -13.80 0.86 9.91
N CYS A 405 -13.24 0.88 8.70
CA CYS A 405 -12.73 -0.28 8.00
C CYS A 405 -11.58 0.11 7.06
N VAL A 406 -10.58 -0.76 6.91
CA VAL A 406 -9.50 -0.54 5.93
C VAL A 406 -9.92 -1.06 4.57
N GLY A 407 -9.99 -0.18 3.59
CA GLY A 407 -10.25 -0.52 2.20
C GLY A 407 -9.07 -1.26 1.57
N MET A 408 -9.38 -2.27 0.77
CA MET A 408 -8.41 -2.93 -0.11
C MET A 408 -9.07 -3.40 -1.42
N HIS A 409 -8.24 -3.62 -2.44
CA HIS A 409 -8.65 -4.30 -3.66
C HIS A 409 -8.05 -5.70 -3.75
N TYR A 410 -8.70 -6.59 -4.48
CA TYR A 410 -8.15 -7.87 -4.93
C TYR A 410 -8.68 -8.20 -6.32
N GLN A 411 -8.04 -7.64 -7.34
CA GLN A 411 -8.39 -7.85 -8.75
C GLN A 411 -7.28 -8.60 -9.51
N SER A 412 -6.15 -8.85 -8.84
CA SER A 412 -5.02 -9.65 -9.32
C SER A 412 -5.22 -11.16 -9.12
N GLY A 413 -6.43 -11.61 -8.76
CA GLY A 413 -6.72 -13.01 -8.47
C GLY A 413 -6.49 -13.91 -9.68
N VAL A 414 -5.34 -14.60 -9.70
CA VAL A 414 -4.92 -15.49 -10.79
C VAL A 414 -5.09 -16.98 -10.45
N VAL A 415 -5.41 -17.30 -9.19
CA VAL A 415 -5.55 -18.65 -8.63
C VAL A 415 -6.73 -18.72 -7.65
N SER A 416 -7.11 -19.94 -7.25
CA SER A 416 -8.19 -20.18 -6.29
C SER A 416 -7.92 -19.46 -4.96
N PRO A 417 -8.93 -18.85 -4.33
CA PRO A 417 -8.75 -18.21 -3.01
C PRO A 417 -8.24 -19.14 -1.90
N ALA A 418 -8.42 -20.46 -2.03
CA ALA A 418 -7.90 -21.45 -1.07
C ALA A 418 -6.38 -21.72 -1.17
N VAL A 419 -5.71 -21.36 -2.26
CA VAL A 419 -4.28 -21.67 -2.42
C VAL A 419 -3.40 -20.51 -1.98
N THR A 420 -2.18 -20.84 -1.56
CA THR A 420 -1.13 -19.87 -1.17
C THR A 420 0.14 -20.01 -2.01
N SER A 421 0.07 -20.81 -3.08
CA SER A 421 1.17 -21.06 -4.02
C SER A 421 0.60 -21.41 -5.40
N GLY A 422 1.46 -21.49 -6.41
CA GLY A 422 1.06 -21.93 -7.75
C GLY A 422 0.60 -20.80 -8.69
N ASP A 423 1.07 -19.57 -8.50
CA ASP A 423 0.86 -18.49 -9.47
C ASP A 423 1.39 -18.89 -10.86
N PRO A 424 0.52 -18.99 -11.88
CA PRO A 424 0.90 -19.47 -13.22
C PRO A 424 1.82 -18.50 -13.98
N ARG A 425 1.95 -17.25 -13.54
CA ARG A 425 2.83 -16.27 -14.18
C ARG A 425 4.30 -16.57 -13.87
N ALA A 426 4.59 -17.32 -12.80
CA ALA A 426 5.93 -17.57 -12.29
C ALA A 426 6.76 -16.29 -12.04
N THR A 427 6.10 -15.14 -11.86
CA THR A 427 6.76 -13.83 -11.75
C THR A 427 7.12 -13.45 -10.31
N SER A 428 6.40 -13.95 -9.30
CA SER A 428 6.73 -13.75 -7.88
C SER A 428 5.90 -14.64 -6.93
N SER A 429 6.41 -14.90 -5.72
CA SER A 429 5.66 -15.46 -4.59
C SER A 429 5.02 -14.38 -3.73
N HIS A 430 4.65 -13.23 -4.32
CA HIS A 430 4.19 -12.06 -3.59
C HIS A 430 2.90 -12.36 -2.79
N TYR A 431 2.80 -11.88 -1.56
CA TYR A 431 1.66 -12.16 -0.67
C TYR A 431 0.33 -11.69 -1.27
N SER A 432 0.34 -10.63 -2.09
CA SER A 432 -0.88 -10.11 -2.70
C SER A 432 -1.34 -10.86 -3.95
N ASN A 433 -0.60 -11.91 -4.37
CA ASN A 433 -1.06 -12.83 -5.41
C ASN A 433 -2.10 -13.82 -4.88
N TYR A 434 -2.10 -14.11 -3.57
CA TYR A 434 -3.01 -15.07 -2.96
C TYR A 434 -3.96 -14.39 -1.99
N TYR A 435 -5.23 -14.76 -2.08
CA TYR A 435 -6.32 -14.12 -1.34
C TYR A 435 -6.11 -14.17 0.18
N SER A 436 -5.79 -15.34 0.73
CA SER A 436 -5.61 -15.51 2.18
C SER A 436 -4.38 -14.79 2.71
N THR A 437 -3.25 -14.82 2.00
CA THR A 437 -2.02 -14.15 2.43
C THR A 437 -2.13 -12.63 2.38
N LEU A 438 -2.89 -12.07 1.43
CA LEU A 438 -3.22 -10.65 1.42
C LEU A 438 -4.00 -10.25 2.68
N ILE A 439 -5.10 -10.95 2.95
CA ILE A 439 -5.95 -10.70 4.12
C ILE A 439 -5.15 -10.82 5.42
N ASP A 440 -4.32 -11.84 5.54
CA ASP A 440 -3.51 -12.09 6.73
C ASP A 440 -2.48 -10.99 6.95
N ALA A 441 -1.81 -10.52 5.88
CA ALA A 441 -0.87 -9.42 5.95
C ALA A 441 -1.56 -8.13 6.42
N TYR A 442 -2.71 -7.80 5.84
CA TYR A 442 -3.45 -6.58 6.18
C TYR A 442 -4.03 -6.67 7.60
N TRP A 443 -4.62 -7.81 7.96
CA TRP A 443 -5.15 -8.07 9.29
C TRP A 443 -4.07 -7.89 10.36
N THR A 444 -2.86 -8.39 10.10
CA THR A 444 -1.71 -8.23 11.01
C THR A 444 -1.37 -6.75 11.21
N VAL A 445 -1.34 -5.95 10.15
CA VAL A 445 -1.06 -4.50 10.25
C VAL A 445 -2.13 -3.74 11.04
N THR A 446 -3.40 -4.16 10.96
CA THR A 446 -4.47 -3.58 11.79
C THR A 446 -4.38 -3.97 13.28
N GLY A 447 -3.48 -4.88 13.64
CA GLY A 447 -3.42 -5.49 14.96
C GLY A 447 -4.69 -6.29 15.30
N GLY A 448 -5.44 -6.72 14.28
CA GLY A 448 -6.74 -7.39 14.43
C GLY A 448 -7.85 -6.56 15.06
N ARG A 449 -7.67 -5.23 15.16
CA ARG A 449 -8.65 -4.32 15.78
C ARG A 449 -9.57 -3.67 14.76
N ILE A 450 -9.13 -3.58 13.51
CA ILE A 450 -9.82 -2.85 12.45
C ILE A 450 -10.24 -3.84 11.37
N PRO A 451 -11.54 -3.99 11.08
CA PRO A 451 -11.98 -4.86 10.00
C PRO A 451 -11.44 -4.39 8.65
N LEU A 452 -11.40 -5.36 7.74
CA LEU A 452 -11.00 -5.20 6.35
C LEU A 452 -12.23 -5.07 5.45
N CYS A 453 -12.17 -4.23 4.42
CA CYS A 453 -13.25 -4.02 3.48
C CYS A 453 -12.72 -4.12 2.05
N PHE A 454 -13.17 -5.14 1.31
CA PHE A 454 -12.92 -5.14 -0.13
C PHE A 454 -13.84 -4.12 -0.77
N THR A 455 -13.27 -3.02 -1.25
CA THR A 455 -14.01 -2.05 -2.08
C THR A 455 -13.99 -2.47 -3.55
N GLY A 456 -13.18 -3.47 -3.93
CA GLY A 456 -13.25 -4.14 -5.22
C GLY A 456 -12.51 -5.47 -5.21
N LEU A 457 -13.25 -6.57 -5.33
CA LEU A 457 -12.72 -7.93 -5.42
C LEU A 457 -13.23 -8.59 -6.69
N GLY A 458 -12.33 -9.13 -7.51
CA GLY A 458 -12.67 -9.73 -8.79
C GLY A 458 -11.65 -10.74 -9.27
N TYR A 459 -12.11 -11.63 -10.14
CA TYR A 459 -11.29 -12.59 -10.88
C TYR A 459 -11.60 -12.44 -12.37
N LEU A 460 -10.57 -12.35 -13.21
CA LEU A 460 -10.75 -12.03 -14.63
C LEU A 460 -11.00 -13.27 -15.49
N SER A 461 -12.16 -13.31 -16.15
CA SER A 461 -12.47 -14.28 -17.20
C SER A 461 -12.85 -13.55 -18.49
N GLY A 462 -12.08 -13.79 -19.56
CA GLY A 462 -12.38 -13.30 -20.90
C GLY A 462 -13.05 -14.35 -21.80
N GLU A 463 -13.55 -15.47 -21.26
CA GLU A 463 -13.98 -16.64 -22.04
C GLU A 463 -15.00 -16.28 -23.12
N GLU A 464 -16.00 -15.45 -22.81
CA GLU A 464 -17.05 -15.06 -23.77
C GLU A 464 -16.59 -14.06 -24.83
N TRP A 465 -15.48 -13.37 -24.60
CA TRP A 465 -14.85 -12.49 -25.58
C TRP A 465 -13.79 -13.23 -26.40
N GLY A 466 -13.35 -14.40 -25.95
CA GLY A 466 -12.32 -15.21 -26.60
C GLY A 466 -10.90 -14.67 -26.44
N TYR A 467 -10.71 -13.55 -25.74
CA TYR A 467 -9.40 -12.95 -25.47
C TYR A 467 -9.40 -12.11 -24.18
N VAL A 468 -8.20 -11.78 -23.70
CA VAL A 468 -7.94 -10.73 -22.72
C VAL A 468 -6.79 -9.86 -23.26
N PRO A 469 -6.81 -8.52 -23.07
CA PRO A 469 -5.70 -7.66 -23.48
C PRO A 469 -4.35 -8.14 -22.91
N ALA A 470 -3.28 -8.01 -23.68
CA ALA A 470 -1.98 -8.62 -23.35
C ALA A 470 -1.43 -8.23 -21.96
N GLY A 471 -1.66 -6.99 -21.51
CA GLY A 471 -1.24 -6.53 -20.18
C GLY A 471 -1.95 -7.23 -19.00
N TYR A 472 -3.07 -7.90 -19.28
CA TYR A 472 -3.89 -8.63 -18.30
C TYR A 472 -3.92 -10.14 -18.55
N LEU A 473 -3.22 -10.64 -19.59
CA LEU A 473 -3.26 -12.05 -19.97
C LEU A 473 -2.14 -12.83 -19.28
N TRP A 474 -2.50 -13.84 -18.50
CA TRP A 474 -1.54 -14.77 -17.88
C TRP A 474 -1.76 -16.24 -18.25
N ARG A 475 -2.99 -16.60 -18.62
CA ARG A 475 -3.34 -17.95 -19.09
C ARG A 475 -4.06 -17.82 -20.44
N PRO A 476 -3.34 -17.91 -21.57
CA PRO A 476 -3.95 -17.82 -22.89
C PRO A 476 -5.08 -18.84 -23.12
N PRO A 477 -6.13 -18.46 -23.87
CA PRO A 477 -6.33 -17.16 -24.52
C PRO A 477 -7.09 -16.12 -23.66
N TYR A 478 -7.75 -16.53 -22.58
CA TYR A 478 -8.75 -15.70 -21.89
C TYR A 478 -8.70 -15.77 -20.35
N ASN A 479 -7.60 -16.24 -19.78
CA ASN A 479 -7.42 -16.47 -18.35
C ASN A 479 -8.34 -17.58 -17.78
N LEU A 480 -9.31 -17.19 -16.97
CA LEU A 480 -10.22 -18.12 -16.30
C LEU A 480 -11.41 -18.48 -17.19
N LEU A 481 -11.93 -19.69 -17.00
CA LEU A 481 -13.28 -20.03 -17.43
C LEU A 481 -14.31 -19.28 -16.56
N VAL A 482 -15.50 -19.06 -17.08
CA VAL A 482 -16.65 -18.46 -16.38
C VAL A 482 -17.01 -19.25 -15.13
N ARG A 483 -16.89 -20.58 -15.20
CA ARG A 483 -17.09 -21.45 -14.03
C ARG A 483 -16.04 -21.20 -12.94
N GLU A 484 -14.76 -21.06 -13.30
CA GLU A 484 -13.67 -20.81 -12.35
C GLU A 484 -13.84 -19.42 -11.72
N HIS A 485 -14.19 -18.42 -12.53
CA HIS A 485 -14.55 -17.07 -12.05
C HIS A 485 -15.69 -17.11 -11.02
N ALA A 486 -16.77 -17.85 -11.30
CA ALA A 486 -17.91 -17.99 -10.40
C ALA A 486 -17.54 -18.73 -9.09
N GLU A 487 -16.79 -19.83 -9.20
CA GLU A 487 -16.33 -20.64 -8.07
C GLU A 487 -15.38 -19.85 -7.17
N PHE A 488 -14.42 -19.11 -7.74
CA PHE A 488 -13.44 -18.34 -6.98
C PHE A 488 -14.10 -17.16 -6.24
N LEU A 489 -15.05 -16.47 -6.86
CA LEU A 489 -15.85 -15.44 -6.18
C LEU A 489 -16.63 -16.01 -4.99
N ALA A 490 -17.27 -17.16 -5.16
CA ALA A 490 -18.01 -17.81 -4.08
C ALA A 490 -17.10 -18.30 -2.95
N GLU A 491 -15.95 -18.88 -3.28
CA GLU A 491 -14.96 -19.32 -2.29
C GLU A 491 -14.37 -18.13 -1.51
N ALA A 492 -13.99 -17.04 -2.19
CA ALA A 492 -13.55 -15.80 -1.53
C ALA A 492 -14.63 -15.25 -0.59
N THR A 493 -15.89 -15.23 -1.04
CA THR A 493 -17.02 -14.78 -0.22
C THR A 493 -17.21 -15.63 1.04
N ARG A 494 -17.12 -16.97 0.90
CA ARG A 494 -17.20 -17.90 2.03
C ARG A 494 -16.03 -17.68 3.00
N LEU A 495 -14.81 -17.52 2.51
CA LEU A 495 -13.64 -17.24 3.36
C LEU A 495 -13.77 -15.89 4.08
N SER A 496 -14.13 -14.81 3.38
CA SER A 496 -14.42 -13.49 3.98
C SER A 496 -15.42 -13.61 5.13
N ARG A 497 -16.54 -14.32 4.91
CA ARG A 497 -17.61 -14.52 5.92
C ARG A 497 -17.13 -15.30 7.13
N THR A 498 -16.44 -16.42 6.90
CA THR A 498 -16.06 -17.39 7.94
C THR A 498 -14.86 -16.98 8.77
N GLN A 499 -13.85 -16.34 8.16
CA GLN A 499 -12.63 -15.92 8.87
C GLN A 499 -12.86 -14.72 9.80
N GLN A 500 -13.97 -14.00 9.60
CA GLN A 500 -14.31 -12.82 10.38
C GLN A 500 -13.18 -11.79 10.45
N LYS A 501 -12.40 -11.62 9.36
CA LYS A 501 -11.46 -10.49 9.19
C LYS A 501 -12.05 -9.38 8.32
N VAL A 502 -12.86 -9.79 7.34
CA VAL A 502 -13.54 -8.91 6.39
C VAL A 502 -14.93 -8.54 6.91
N TRP A 503 -15.27 -7.26 6.89
CA TRP A 503 -16.63 -6.78 7.19
C TRP A 503 -17.44 -6.64 5.91
N LEU A 504 -16.90 -5.97 4.89
CA LEU A 504 -17.62 -5.69 3.65
C LEU A 504 -16.85 -6.23 2.45
N GLN A 505 -17.54 -6.86 1.50
CA GLN A 505 -16.95 -7.26 0.22
C GLN A 505 -17.78 -6.75 -0.95
N MET A 506 -17.17 -5.92 -1.79
CA MET A 506 -17.74 -5.44 -3.05
C MET A 506 -17.16 -6.24 -4.22
N VAL A 507 -18.00 -6.99 -4.91
CA VAL A 507 -17.63 -7.66 -6.15
C VAL A 507 -17.39 -6.62 -7.25
N PHE A 508 -16.18 -6.63 -7.81
CA PHE A 508 -15.78 -5.92 -9.01
C PHE A 508 -15.80 -6.95 -10.14
N ASN A 509 -16.79 -6.99 -11.03
CA ASN A 509 -17.92 -6.08 -11.19
C ASN A 509 -19.27 -6.81 -11.31
N VAL A 510 -20.36 -6.05 -11.34
CA VAL A 510 -21.70 -6.63 -11.54
C VAL A 510 -22.09 -6.66 -13.01
N ASN A 511 -22.00 -5.53 -13.73
CA ASN A 511 -22.69 -5.35 -15.01
C ASN A 511 -21.97 -4.43 -16.02
N VAL A 512 -20.64 -4.53 -16.14
CA VAL A 512 -19.94 -3.84 -17.23
C VAL A 512 -20.21 -4.59 -18.54
N PRO A 513 -20.78 -3.95 -19.58
CA PRO A 513 -21.30 -4.66 -20.75
C PRO A 513 -20.24 -5.10 -21.76
N GLY A 514 -19.06 -4.48 -21.74
CA GLY A 514 -17.97 -4.80 -22.66
C GLY A 514 -16.64 -4.26 -22.16
N PHE A 515 -15.55 -4.69 -22.80
CA PHE A 515 -14.23 -4.20 -22.45
C PHE A 515 -13.33 -3.91 -23.65
N GLY A 516 -12.44 -2.94 -23.48
CA GLY A 516 -11.38 -2.58 -24.42
C GLY A 516 -10.02 -2.95 -23.84
N ASP A 517 -9.08 -2.00 -23.78
CA ASP A 517 -7.75 -2.20 -23.18
C ASP A 517 -7.82 -2.52 -21.68
N ASP A 518 -8.84 -2.01 -20.99
CA ASP A 518 -9.16 -2.36 -19.61
C ASP A 518 -10.29 -3.41 -19.58
N PRO A 519 -9.99 -4.67 -19.20
CA PRO A 519 -10.92 -5.80 -19.28
C PRO A 519 -12.01 -5.82 -18.18
N MET A 520 -12.54 -4.66 -17.77
CA MET A 520 -13.51 -4.55 -16.67
C MET A 520 -14.74 -5.46 -16.80
N ALA A 521 -15.23 -5.71 -18.02
CA ALA A 521 -16.36 -6.61 -18.24
C ALA A 521 -16.03 -8.09 -18.01
N GLY A 522 -14.77 -8.50 -18.15
CA GLY A 522 -14.36 -9.87 -17.84
C GLY A 522 -14.52 -10.22 -16.36
N TYR A 523 -14.51 -9.21 -15.49
CA TYR A 523 -14.79 -9.33 -14.06
C TYR A 523 -16.30 -9.33 -13.70
N SER A 524 -17.19 -9.07 -14.67
CA SER A 524 -18.62 -8.89 -14.36
C SER A 524 -19.33 -10.21 -14.07
N ILE A 525 -20.11 -10.31 -12.99
CA ILE A 525 -20.88 -11.52 -12.69
C ILE A 525 -22.04 -11.74 -13.68
N ILE A 526 -22.59 -10.65 -14.22
CA ILE A 526 -23.57 -10.71 -15.31
C ILE A 526 -22.80 -10.79 -16.61
N ARG A 527 -23.04 -11.88 -17.33
CA ARG A 527 -22.32 -12.22 -18.55
C ARG A 527 -23.05 -11.66 -19.79
N PRO A 528 -22.41 -11.59 -20.97
CA PRO A 528 -22.99 -10.96 -22.17
C PRO A 528 -24.36 -11.52 -22.59
N ASN A 529 -24.62 -12.80 -22.31
CA ASN A 529 -25.91 -13.45 -22.55
C ASN A 529 -26.96 -13.19 -21.44
N ASN A 530 -26.71 -12.24 -20.54
CA ASN A 530 -27.54 -11.88 -19.38
C ASN A 530 -27.71 -13.00 -18.32
N SER A 531 -26.89 -14.04 -18.40
CA SER A 531 -26.78 -15.05 -17.33
C SER A 531 -25.93 -14.53 -16.17
N CYS A 532 -26.09 -15.14 -14.99
CA CYS A 532 -25.22 -14.89 -13.84
C CYS A 532 -24.79 -16.20 -13.17
N PRO A 533 -23.78 -16.91 -13.71
CA PRO A 533 -23.31 -18.18 -13.16
C PRO A 533 -22.81 -18.06 -11.72
N ALA A 534 -22.27 -16.90 -11.33
CA ALA A 534 -21.80 -16.64 -9.98
C ALA A 534 -22.93 -16.41 -8.96
N CYS A 535 -24.11 -15.94 -9.39
CA CYS A 535 -25.21 -15.59 -8.47
C CYS A 535 -25.62 -16.74 -7.54
N PRO A 536 -25.97 -17.95 -8.02
CA PRO A 536 -26.35 -19.05 -7.11
C PRO A 536 -25.22 -19.49 -6.18
N LEU A 537 -23.96 -19.42 -6.63
CA LEU A 537 -22.81 -19.80 -5.80
C LEU A 537 -22.52 -18.75 -4.72
N LEU A 538 -22.65 -17.45 -5.04
CA LEU A 538 -22.55 -16.36 -4.07
C LEU A 538 -23.68 -16.45 -3.03
N ALA A 539 -24.90 -16.73 -3.46
CA ALA A 539 -26.04 -16.94 -2.57
C ALA A 539 -25.78 -18.10 -1.59
N ALA A 540 -25.25 -19.22 -2.10
CA ALA A 540 -24.86 -20.36 -1.28
C ALA A 540 -23.71 -20.02 -0.31
N ALA A 541 -22.73 -19.22 -0.74
CA ALA A 541 -21.64 -18.76 0.12
C ALA A 541 -22.13 -17.84 1.27
N MET A 542 -23.21 -17.09 1.03
CA MET A 542 -23.88 -16.23 2.01
C MET A 542 -24.88 -16.98 2.92
N ALA A 543 -25.38 -18.14 2.49
CA ALA A 543 -26.27 -18.98 3.29
C ALA A 543 -25.56 -19.45 4.57
N ARG A 544 -26.29 -19.46 5.70
CA ARG A 544 -25.71 -19.68 7.02
C ARG A 544 -25.04 -21.04 7.17
#